data_AF-D0UNE2-F1
#
_entry.id   AF-D0UNE2-F1
#
_cell.length_a   1.000
_cell.length_b   1.000
_cell.length_c   1.000
_cell.angle_alpha   90.00
_cell.angle_beta   90.00
_cell.angle_gamma   90.00
#
_symmetry.space_group_name_H-M   'P 1'
#
loop_
_entity.id
_entity.type
_entity.pdbx_description
1 polymer ?
#
loop_
_entity_poly.entity_id
_entity_poly.type
_entity_poly.pdbx_seq_one_letter_code
_entity_poly.pdbx_strand_id
1 'polypeptide(L)'
;ALEDTWRNLQKIIKERDVELAKEAQRQEENDKLRKEFARHANAFHQWLTETRSSMMEGSGSLEQQLEATKRKAAEVRARRSDLKKIEDLGAILEEHLILDNRYTEHSTVGLAQQWDQLDQLGMRMQHNLEQQIQARNQSGVSEDALKEFS
;
A
#
# COMPACT_ATOMS: atom_id res chain seq x y z
N ALA A 1 21.66 59.01 2.26
CA ALA A 1 22.10 58.05 1.21
C ALA A 1 22.71 56.79 1.83
N LEU A 2 23.92 56.83 2.40
CA LEU A 2 24.60 55.63 2.94
C LEU A 2 23.93 55.07 4.22
N GLU A 3 23.48 55.95 5.12
CA GLU A 3 22.71 55.55 6.31
C GLU A 3 21.35 54.91 5.96
N ASP A 4 20.66 55.46 4.95
CA ASP A 4 19.38 54.92 4.48
C ASP A 4 19.55 53.53 3.87
N THR A 5 20.62 53.33 3.07
CA THR A 5 20.96 52.02 2.53
C THR A 5 21.31 51.01 3.63
N TRP A 6 22.00 51.45 4.68
CA TRP A 6 22.35 50.59 5.82
C TRP A 6 21.11 50.16 6.61
N ARG A 7 20.20 51.09 6.90
CA ARG A 7 18.91 50.79 7.57
C ARG A 7 18.06 49.84 6.72
N ASN A 8 18.03 50.04 5.40
CA ASN A 8 17.32 49.16 4.49
C ASN A 8 17.93 47.74 4.49
N LEU A 9 19.25 47.61 4.49
CA LEU A 9 19.91 46.31 4.57
C LEU A 9 19.54 45.56 5.87
N GLN A 10 19.57 46.24 7.01
CA GLN A 10 19.17 45.64 8.29
C GLN A 10 17.70 45.19 8.29
N LYS A 11 16.82 45.92 7.61
CA LYS A 11 15.42 45.53 7.43
C LYS A 11 15.30 44.26 6.59
N ILE A 12 15.96 44.21 5.43
CA ILE A 12 15.95 43.05 4.52
C ILE A 12 16.48 41.79 5.22
N ILE A 13 17.55 41.91 6.02
CA ILE A 13 18.09 40.78 6.79
C ILE A 13 17.03 40.21 7.74
N LYS A 14 16.36 41.06 8.51
CA LYS A 14 15.31 40.62 9.44
C LYS A 14 14.12 39.98 8.71
N GLU A 15 13.71 40.56 7.59
CA GLU A 15 12.64 39.99 6.76
C GLU A 15 13.04 38.60 6.23
N ARG A 16 14.30 38.45 5.80
CA ARG A 16 14.83 37.18 5.33
C ARG A 16 14.91 36.12 6.43
N ASP A 17 15.32 36.49 7.64
CA ASP A 17 15.36 35.56 8.77
C ASP A 17 13.97 35.00 9.09
N VAL A 18 12.92 35.84 9.00
CA VAL A 18 11.54 35.42 9.20
C VAL A 18 11.08 34.46 8.08
N GLU A 19 11.42 34.74 6.82
CA GLU A 19 11.11 33.83 5.71
C GLU A 19 11.82 32.48 5.86
N LEU A 20 13.09 32.49 6.27
CA LEU A 20 13.86 31.26 6.48
C LEU A 20 13.28 30.42 7.63
N ALA A 21 12.85 31.05 8.72
CA ALA A 21 12.21 30.35 9.83
C ALA A 21 10.89 29.69 9.40
N LYS A 22 10.06 30.39 8.61
CA LYS A 22 8.82 29.83 8.05
C LYS A 22 9.08 28.66 7.13
N GLU A 23 10.08 28.79 6.25
CA GLU A 23 10.44 27.71 5.33
C GLU A 23 11.02 26.50 6.08
N ALA A 24 11.83 26.71 7.12
CA ALA A 24 12.33 25.63 7.96
C ALA A 24 11.20 24.84 8.63
N GLN A 25 10.20 25.54 9.18
CA GLN A 25 9.02 24.90 9.76
C GLN A 25 8.24 24.10 8.70
N ARG A 26 8.04 24.68 7.51
CA ARG A 26 7.37 23.99 6.40
C ARG A 26 8.11 22.70 6.01
N GLN A 27 9.44 22.71 5.97
CA GLN A 27 10.24 21.52 5.67
C GLN A 27 10.13 20.45 6.76
N GLU A 28 10.05 20.85 8.04
CA GLU A 28 9.83 19.91 9.15
C GLU A 28 8.45 19.23 9.06
N GLU A 29 7.41 20.01 8.77
CA GLU A 29 6.04 19.49 8.56
C GLU A 29 5.98 18.55 7.34
N ASN A 30 6.62 18.92 6.23
CA ASN A 30 6.73 18.06 5.05
C ASN A 30 7.47 16.75 5.34
N ASP A 31 8.53 16.77 6.16
CA ASP A 31 9.24 15.55 6.55
C ASP A 31 8.37 14.64 7.45
N LYS A 32 7.56 15.21 8.33
CA LYS A 32 6.57 14.46 9.13
C LYS A 32 5.56 13.75 8.24
N LEU A 33 5.01 14.45 7.25
CA LEU A 33 4.08 13.86 6.27
C LEU A 33 4.74 12.72 5.48
N ARG A 34 5.98 12.89 5.02
CA ARG A 34 6.74 11.84 4.33
C ARG A 34 6.88 10.59 5.20
N LYS A 35 7.25 10.76 6.48
CA LYS A 35 7.41 9.64 7.42
C LYS A 35 6.08 8.94 7.69
N GLU A 36 4.99 9.68 7.84
CA GLU A 36 3.67 9.10 8.08
C GLU A 36 3.20 8.25 6.89
N PHE A 37 3.30 8.79 5.67
CA PHE A 37 3.01 8.04 4.45
C PHE A 37 3.85 6.78 4.36
N ALA A 38 5.17 6.91 4.54
CA ALA A 38 6.10 5.78 4.43
C ALA A 38 5.81 4.67 5.43
N ARG A 39 5.46 5.03 6.67
CA ARG A 39 5.08 4.06 7.70
C ARG A 39 3.87 3.23 7.27
N HIS A 40 2.84 3.88 6.72
CA HIS A 40 1.64 3.20 6.24
C HIS A 40 1.91 2.38 4.98
N ALA A 41 2.62 2.95 4.01
CA ALA A 41 2.98 2.31 2.76
C ALA A 41 3.81 1.02 2.97
N ASN A 42 4.87 1.10 3.79
CA ASN A 42 5.75 -0.05 4.07
C ASN A 42 5.00 -1.17 4.81
N ALA A 43 4.19 -0.81 5.83
CA ALA A 43 3.41 -1.79 6.56
C ALA A 43 2.37 -2.50 5.67
N PHE A 44 1.71 -1.74 4.79
CA PHE A 44 0.73 -2.30 3.86
C PHE A 44 1.39 -3.19 2.80
N HIS A 45 2.54 -2.77 2.25
CA HIS A 45 3.31 -3.59 1.31
C HIS A 45 3.76 -4.92 1.93
N GLN A 46 4.29 -4.88 3.16
CA GLN A 46 4.69 -6.10 3.87
C GLN A 46 3.49 -7.04 4.02
N TRP A 47 2.35 -6.53 4.49
CA TRP A 47 1.13 -7.34 4.63
C TRP A 47 0.63 -7.90 3.29
N LEU A 48 0.69 -7.14 2.19
CA LEU A 48 0.35 -7.62 0.85
C LEU A 48 1.23 -8.81 0.44
N THR A 49 2.55 -8.67 0.64
CA THR A 49 3.53 -9.71 0.27
C THR A 49 3.35 -10.98 1.11
N GLU A 50 3.20 -10.84 2.43
CA GLU A 50 2.96 -11.97 3.34
C GLU A 50 1.63 -12.66 3.04
N THR A 51 0.57 -11.88 2.81
CA THR A 51 -0.75 -12.43 2.48
C THR A 51 -0.70 -13.21 1.17
N ARG A 52 -0.01 -12.66 0.15
CA ARG A 52 0.19 -13.33 -1.13
C ARG A 52 0.94 -14.66 -0.98
N SER A 53 2.01 -14.71 -0.18
CA SER A 53 2.73 -15.96 0.10
C SER A 53 1.82 -16.98 0.77
N SER A 54 1.11 -16.56 1.83
CA SER A 54 0.23 -17.45 2.60
C SER A 54 -0.91 -18.05 1.77
N MET A 55 -1.39 -17.34 0.75
CA MET A 55 -2.43 -17.86 -0.16
C MET A 55 -1.89 -18.94 -1.10
N MET A 56 -0.59 -18.91 -1.45
CA MET A 56 0.03 -19.90 -2.32
C MET A 56 0.46 -21.18 -1.58
N GLU A 57 0.64 -21.12 -0.26
CA GLU A 57 1.11 -22.23 0.59
C GLU A 57 -0.01 -23.18 1.06
N GLY A 58 -1.11 -23.26 0.31
CA GLY A 58 -2.28 -24.06 0.66
C GLY A 58 -1.97 -25.55 0.90
N SER A 59 -2.44 -26.09 2.02
CA SER A 59 -2.36 -27.52 2.36
C SER A 59 -3.71 -28.03 2.89
N GLY A 60 -3.92 -29.34 2.85
CA GLY A 60 -5.19 -29.97 3.23
C GLY A 60 -6.11 -30.26 2.05
N SER A 61 -7.35 -30.65 2.34
CA SER A 61 -8.34 -31.00 1.30
C SER A 61 -8.79 -29.78 0.50
N LEU A 62 -9.36 -30.00 -0.69
CA LEU A 62 -9.88 -28.92 -1.53
C LEU A 62 -10.89 -28.01 -0.80
N GLU A 63 -11.75 -28.58 0.05
CA GLU A 63 -12.70 -27.83 0.87
C GLU A 63 -12.02 -26.96 1.92
N GLN A 64 -10.97 -27.48 2.57
CA GLN A 64 -10.20 -26.74 3.55
C GLN A 64 -9.45 -25.57 2.89
N GLN A 65 -8.86 -25.82 1.72
CA GLN A 65 -8.21 -24.78 0.93
C GLN A 65 -9.22 -23.72 0.49
N LEU A 66 -10.41 -24.11 0.02
CA LEU A 66 -11.45 -23.17 -0.41
C LEU A 66 -11.89 -22.25 0.73
N GLU A 67 -12.14 -22.82 1.90
CA GLU A 67 -12.52 -22.06 3.09
C GLU A 67 -11.40 -21.11 3.54
N ALA A 68 -10.14 -21.56 3.52
CA ALA A 68 -8.99 -20.71 3.82
C ALA A 68 -8.86 -19.54 2.82
N THR A 69 -9.00 -19.80 1.51
CA THR A 69 -8.96 -18.76 0.48
C THR A 69 -10.13 -17.77 0.63
N LYS A 70 -11.34 -18.24 0.97
CA LYS A 70 -12.51 -17.38 1.23
C LYS A 70 -12.25 -16.42 2.41
N ARG A 71 -11.70 -16.93 3.50
CA ARG A 71 -11.31 -16.10 4.66
C ARG A 71 -10.24 -15.08 4.31
N LYS A 72 -9.20 -15.49 3.58
CA LYS A 72 -8.13 -14.58 3.16
C LYS A 72 -8.62 -13.49 2.21
N ALA A 73 -9.49 -13.82 1.24
CA ALA A 73 -10.08 -12.82 0.37
C ALA A 73 -10.97 -11.81 1.14
N ALA A 74 -11.72 -12.27 2.14
CA ALA A 74 -12.48 -11.37 3.01
C ALA A 74 -11.57 -10.41 3.80
N GLU A 75 -10.44 -10.93 4.33
CA GLU A 75 -9.41 -10.12 4.99
C GLU A 75 -8.84 -9.05 4.02
N VAL A 76 -8.53 -9.45 2.79
CA VAL A 76 -8.00 -8.54 1.75
C VAL A 76 -8.96 -7.39 1.46
N ARG A 77 -10.26 -7.67 1.35
CA ARG A 77 -11.29 -6.64 1.12
C ARG A 77 -11.46 -5.72 2.33
N ALA A 78 -11.41 -6.26 3.54
CA ALA A 78 -11.51 -5.45 4.77
C ALA A 78 -10.37 -4.41 4.88
N ARG A 79 -9.19 -4.77 4.38
CA ARG A 79 -7.98 -3.92 4.33
C ARG A 79 -8.04 -2.80 3.28
N ARG A 80 -9.13 -2.66 2.52
CA ARG A 80 -9.36 -1.51 1.61
C ARG A 80 -9.30 -0.16 2.33
N SER A 81 -9.64 -0.14 3.62
CA SER A 81 -9.54 1.04 4.49
C SER A 81 -8.10 1.50 4.72
N ASP A 82 -7.16 0.56 4.86
CA ASP A 82 -5.72 0.87 4.97
C ASP A 82 -5.20 1.50 3.66
N LEU A 83 -5.59 0.94 2.51
CA LEU A 83 -5.29 1.53 1.20
C LEU A 83 -5.88 2.93 1.07
N LYS A 84 -7.13 3.15 1.51
CA LYS A 84 -7.78 4.47 1.51
C LYS A 84 -6.96 5.50 2.29
N LYS A 85 -6.43 5.11 3.45
CA LYS A 85 -5.58 6.00 4.25
C LYS A 85 -4.28 6.38 3.52
N ILE A 86 -3.67 5.44 2.81
CA ILE A 86 -2.46 5.71 2.01
C ILE A 86 -2.80 6.64 0.84
N GLU A 87 -3.94 6.42 0.17
CA GLU A 87 -4.45 7.31 -0.90
C GLU A 87 -4.65 8.74 -0.40
N ASP A 88 -5.26 8.90 0.78
CA ASP A 88 -5.51 10.21 1.38
C ASP A 88 -4.21 10.92 1.79
N LEU A 89 -3.26 10.21 2.39
CA LEU A 89 -1.92 10.76 2.69
C LEU A 89 -1.14 11.11 1.42
N GLY A 90 -1.26 10.30 0.37
CA GLY A 90 -0.65 10.57 -0.93
C GLY A 90 -1.19 11.85 -1.56
N ALA A 91 -2.50 12.08 -1.50
CA ALA A 91 -3.12 13.31 -1.98
C ALA A 91 -2.62 14.55 -1.20
N ILE A 92 -2.46 14.45 0.12
CA ILE A 92 -1.90 15.55 0.94
C ILE A 92 -0.45 15.84 0.55
N LEU A 93 0.37 14.82 0.30
CA LEU A 93 1.75 15.01 -0.19
C LEU A 93 1.77 15.75 -1.53
N GLU A 94 0.91 15.35 -2.47
CA GLU A 94 0.79 16.01 -3.78
C GLU A 94 0.32 17.46 -3.66
N GLU A 95 -0.65 17.75 -2.80
CA GLU A 95 -1.12 19.11 -2.52
C GLU A 95 0.01 20.00 -1.96
N HIS A 96 0.88 19.43 -1.13
CA HIS A 96 2.08 20.10 -0.60
C HIS A 96 3.27 20.13 -1.60
N LEU A 97 3.08 19.63 -2.83
CA LEU A 97 4.11 19.49 -3.87
C LEU A 97 5.32 18.65 -3.42
N ILE A 98 5.06 17.65 -2.57
CA ILE A 98 6.05 16.68 -2.10
C ILE A 98 6.00 15.46 -3.01
N LEU A 99 6.93 15.39 -3.97
CA LEU A 99 6.96 14.35 -5.00
C LEU A 99 7.94 13.22 -4.70
N ASP A 100 8.85 13.43 -3.74
CA ASP A 100 9.88 12.48 -3.33
C ASP A 100 9.65 12.03 -1.88
N ASN A 101 9.89 10.75 -1.61
CA ASN A 101 9.87 10.23 -0.24
C ASN A 101 11.05 9.28 -0.01
N ARG A 102 12.07 9.74 0.72
CA ARG A 102 13.27 8.94 1.03
C ARG A 102 13.02 7.76 1.98
N TYR A 103 11.85 7.69 2.62
CA TYR A 103 11.54 6.68 3.64
C TYR A 103 10.76 5.47 3.09
N THR A 104 10.34 5.52 1.83
CA THR A 104 9.65 4.41 1.16
C THR A 104 9.86 4.48 -0.34
N GLU A 105 9.99 3.33 -0.99
CA GLU A 105 9.97 3.21 -2.45
C GLU A 105 8.57 2.93 -3.01
N HIS A 106 7.57 2.76 -2.13
CA HIS A 106 6.22 2.37 -2.52
C HIS A 106 5.36 3.60 -2.79
N SER A 107 4.79 3.68 -3.98
CA SER A 107 3.83 4.72 -4.36
C SER A 107 2.39 4.31 -4.10
N THR A 108 1.50 5.28 -3.92
CA THR A 108 0.04 5.05 -3.79
C THR A 108 -0.49 4.18 -4.93
N VAL A 109 -0.14 4.53 -6.18
CA VAL A 109 -0.57 3.78 -7.37
C VAL A 109 -0.02 2.35 -7.37
N GLY A 110 1.25 2.17 -7.01
CA GLY A 110 1.87 0.85 -6.95
C GLY A 110 1.21 -0.06 -5.92
N LEU A 111 0.89 0.47 -4.73
CA LEU A 111 0.19 -0.29 -3.68
C LEU A 111 -1.25 -0.62 -4.05
N ALA A 112 -1.96 0.31 -4.68
CA ALA A 112 -3.32 0.06 -5.17
C ALA A 112 -3.34 -1.07 -6.22
N GLN A 113 -2.39 -1.07 -7.15
CA GLN A 113 -2.23 -2.14 -8.14
C GLN A 113 -1.91 -3.50 -7.49
N GLN A 114 -0.99 -3.54 -6.53
CA GLN A 114 -0.66 -4.78 -5.83
C GLN A 114 -1.85 -5.33 -5.02
N TRP A 115 -2.64 -4.46 -4.39
CA TRP A 115 -3.86 -4.86 -3.70
C TRP A 115 -4.92 -5.43 -4.64
N ASP A 116 -5.17 -4.77 -5.78
CA ASP A 116 -6.11 -5.26 -6.81
C ASP A 116 -5.68 -6.63 -7.36
N GLN A 117 -4.38 -6.79 -7.65
CA GLN A 117 -3.82 -8.08 -8.07
C GLN A 117 -4.02 -9.18 -7.03
N LEU A 118 -3.91 -8.86 -5.74
CA LEU A 118 -4.12 -9.81 -4.64
C LEU A 118 -5.60 -10.19 -4.49
N ASP A 119 -6.53 -9.23 -4.59
CA ASP A 119 -7.97 -9.52 -4.57
C ASP A 119 -8.38 -10.40 -5.76
N GLN A 120 -7.87 -10.08 -6.96
CA GLN A 120 -8.09 -10.89 -8.16
C GLN A 120 -7.48 -12.29 -8.06
N LEU A 121 -6.31 -12.43 -7.44
CA LEU A 121 -5.74 -13.74 -7.14
C LEU A 121 -6.69 -14.57 -6.26
N GLY A 122 -7.22 -13.98 -5.19
CA GLY A 122 -8.18 -14.64 -4.32
C GLY A 122 -9.44 -15.10 -5.03
N MET A 123 -9.99 -14.27 -5.94
CA MET A 123 -11.14 -14.66 -6.77
C MET A 123 -10.83 -15.84 -7.69
N ARG A 124 -9.69 -15.82 -8.38
CA ARG A 124 -9.28 -16.90 -9.28
C ARG A 124 -9.05 -18.22 -8.54
N MET A 125 -8.40 -18.16 -7.37
CA MET A 125 -8.16 -19.34 -6.54
C MET A 125 -9.45 -19.97 -6.04
N GLN A 126 -10.41 -19.17 -5.55
CA GLN A 126 -11.72 -19.69 -5.13
C GLN A 126 -12.45 -20.36 -6.28
N HIS A 127 -12.49 -19.70 -7.44
CA HIS A 127 -13.15 -20.26 -8.62
C HIS A 127 -12.52 -21.59 -9.07
N ASN A 128 -11.19 -21.66 -9.08
CA ASN A 128 -10.47 -22.87 -9.46
C ASN A 128 -10.74 -24.03 -8.48
N LEU A 129 -10.70 -23.77 -7.17
CA LEU A 129 -11.00 -24.78 -6.15
C LEU A 129 -12.46 -25.26 -6.24
N GLU A 130 -13.42 -24.36 -6.47
CA GLU A 130 -14.83 -24.73 -6.68
C GLU A 130 -15.02 -25.63 -7.91
N GLN A 131 -14.34 -25.33 -9.02
CA GLN A 131 -14.35 -26.18 -10.20
C GLN A 131 -13.74 -27.56 -9.95
N GLN A 132 -12.61 -27.63 -9.23
CA GLN A 132 -11.97 -28.91 -8.90
C GLN A 132 -12.88 -29.78 -8.01
N ILE A 133 -13.52 -29.19 -6.99
CA ILE A 133 -14.46 -29.90 -6.12
C ILE A 133 -15.65 -30.42 -6.93
N GLN A 134 -16.21 -29.58 -7.81
CA GLN A 134 -17.33 -29.98 -8.68
C GLN A 134 -16.93 -31.11 -9.62
N ALA A 135 -15.77 -31.02 -10.27
CA ALA A 135 -15.25 -32.05 -11.16
C ALA A 135 -15.06 -33.38 -10.41
N ARG A 136 -14.45 -33.35 -9.22
CA ARG A 136 -14.29 -34.54 -8.35
C ARG A 136 -15.64 -35.19 -8.03
N ASN A 137 -16.63 -34.37 -7.64
CA ASN A 137 -17.96 -34.85 -7.27
C ASN A 137 -18.75 -35.44 -8.47
N GLN A 138 -18.52 -34.94 -9.68
CA GLN A 138 -19.18 -35.41 -10.91
C GLN A 138 -18.49 -36.63 -11.54
N SER A 139 -17.17 -36.74 -11.44
CA SER A 139 -16.39 -37.78 -12.09
C SER A 139 -16.13 -39.01 -11.22
N GLY A 140 -16.29 -38.90 -9.88
CA GLY A 140 -16.00 -40.01 -8.95
C GLY A 140 -14.51 -40.36 -8.85
N VAL A 141 -13.63 -39.51 -9.41
CA VAL A 141 -12.18 -39.72 -9.48
C VAL A 141 -11.52 -39.16 -8.20
N SER A 142 -10.56 -39.92 -7.63
CA SER A 142 -9.88 -39.57 -6.38
C SER A 142 -8.86 -38.44 -6.53
N GLU A 143 -8.48 -37.82 -5.40
CA GLU A 143 -7.63 -36.64 -5.26
C GLU A 143 -6.29 -36.69 -6.04
N ASP A 144 -5.72 -37.88 -6.25
CA ASP A 144 -4.41 -38.04 -6.89
C ASP A 144 -4.42 -37.73 -8.39
N ALA A 145 -5.54 -37.94 -9.09
CA ALA A 145 -5.60 -37.70 -10.54
C ALA A 145 -5.82 -36.22 -10.91
N LEU A 146 -6.33 -35.40 -9.99
CA LEU A 146 -6.59 -33.97 -10.23
C LEU A 146 -5.34 -33.10 -10.03
N LYS A 147 -4.34 -33.58 -9.28
CA LYS A 147 -3.05 -32.90 -9.09
C LYS A 147 -2.17 -32.90 -10.34
N GLU A 148 -2.37 -33.83 -11.28
CA GLU A 148 -1.53 -33.93 -12.50
C GLU A 148 -1.85 -32.86 -13.58
N PHE A 149 -2.91 -32.06 -13.41
CA PHE A 149 -3.32 -31.04 -14.39
C PHE A 149 -3.12 -29.59 -13.92
N SER A 150 -2.45 -29.38 -12.78
CA SER A 150 -2.12 -28.05 -12.25
C SER A 150 -0.64 -27.73 -12.39
#